data_AF-A0AAN7YUD1-F1
#
_entry.id   AF-A0AAN7YUD1-F1
#
_cell.length_a   1.000
_cell.length_b   1.000
_cell.length_c   1.000
_cell.angle_alpha   90.00
_cell.angle_beta   90.00
_cell.angle_gamma   90.00
#
_symmetry.space_group_name_H-M   'P 1'
#
loop_
_entity.id
_entity.type
_entity.pdbx_description
1 polymer ?
#
loop_
_entity_poly.entity_id
_entity_poly.type
_entity_poly.pdbx_seq_one_letter_code
_entity_poly.pdbx_strand_id
1 'polypeptide(L)' 'MVRIKERYLLVNILYPTELGTRANLPDVVLLNQPSSSELTPVALLRAIRAEVAALFGDYGSGALDGGGFSGKPRLLHIA' A
#
# COMPACT_ATOMS: atom_id res chain seq x y z
N MET A 1 -5.99 14.46 30.73
CA MET A 1 -6.62 13.31 30.04
C MET A 1 -6.49 13.53 28.54
N VAL A 2 -5.73 12.70 27.80
CA VAL A 2 -5.45 12.89 26.35
C VAL A 2 -5.66 11.56 25.62
N ARG A 3 -6.23 11.61 24.41
CA ARG A 3 -6.60 10.43 23.59
C ARG A 3 -5.67 10.33 22.37
N ILE A 4 -5.39 9.12 21.91
CA ILE A 4 -4.66 8.86 20.66
C ILE A 4 -5.59 9.16 19.46
N LYS A 5 -5.03 9.70 18.38
CA LYS A 5 -5.74 10.04 17.14
C LYS A 5 -5.18 9.23 15.97
N GLU A 6 -6.03 8.39 15.39
CA GLU A 6 -5.70 7.59 14.22
C GLU A 6 -5.77 8.43 12.93
N ARG A 7 -4.83 8.18 12.01
CA ARG A 7 -4.81 8.79 10.66
C ARG A 7 -4.79 7.68 9.62
N TYR A 8 -5.72 7.72 8.68
CA TYR A 8 -5.86 6.70 7.64
C TYR A 8 -5.41 7.25 6.29
N LEU A 9 -4.73 6.40 5.52
CA LEU A 9 -4.36 6.68 4.13
C LEU A 9 -5.09 5.71 3.23
N LEU A 10 -5.67 6.23 2.15
CA LEU A 10 -6.19 5.44 1.05
C LEU A 10 -5.20 5.53 -0.12
N VAL A 11 -4.79 4.38 -0.64
CA VAL A 11 -3.82 4.28 -1.73
C VAL A 11 -4.42 3.45 -2.85
N ASN A 12 -4.30 3.94 -4.08
CA ASN A 12 -4.66 3.23 -5.30
C ASN A 12 -3.38 2.79 -6.01
N ILE A 13 -3.30 1.51 -6.39
CA ILE A 13 -2.14 0.94 -7.11
C ILE A 13 -2.53 0.86 -8.59
N LEU A 14 -1.75 1.53 -9.45
CA LEU A 14 -1.99 1.59 -10.89
C LEU A 14 -0.94 0.78 -11.64
N TYR A 15 -1.35 0.15 -12.74
CA TYR A 15 -0.50 -0.74 -13.55
C TYR A 15 -0.35 -0.18 -14.98
N PRO A 16 0.68 0.62 -15.28
CA PRO A 16 0.80 1.33 -16.55
C PRO A 16 1.35 0.49 -17.72
N THR A 17 1.50 -0.83 -17.56
CA THR A 17 2.29 -1.70 -18.46
C THR A 17 1.73 -1.83 -19.90
N GLU A 18 0.50 -1.38 -20.16
CA GLU A 18 -0.20 -1.58 -21.45
C GLU A 18 -0.74 -0.27 -22.08
N LEU A 19 -0.31 0.90 -21.60
CA LEU A 19 -0.78 2.18 -22.15
C LEU A 19 -0.47 2.27 -23.65
N GLY A 20 -1.51 2.37 -24.48
CA GLY A 20 -1.38 2.41 -25.95
C GLY A 20 -1.24 1.04 -26.63
N THR A 21 -1.24 -0.07 -25.89
CA THR A 21 -1.10 -1.43 -26.48
C THR A 21 -2.45 -2.00 -26.95
N ARG A 22 -3.55 -1.55 -26.33
CA ARG A 22 -4.92 -1.98 -26.66
C ARG A 22 -5.75 -0.81 -27.18
N ALA A 23 -5.74 -0.62 -28.49
CA ALA A 23 -6.41 0.48 -29.19
C ALA A 23 -7.94 0.58 -28.96
N ASN A 24 -8.57 -0.45 -28.38
CA ASN A 24 -10.02 -0.56 -28.23
C ASN A 24 -10.50 -0.48 -26.77
N LEU A 25 -9.60 -0.21 -25.81
CA LEU A 25 -9.96 -0.14 -24.39
C LEU A 25 -9.61 1.24 -23.81
N PRO A 26 -10.51 1.88 -23.03
CA PRO A 26 -10.19 3.14 -22.37
C PRO A 26 -9.00 3.00 -21.41
N ASP A 27 -8.14 4.01 -21.38
CA ASP A 27 -6.94 4.03 -20.52
C ASP A 27 -7.25 3.84 -19.04
N VAL A 28 -8.40 4.35 -18.58
CA VAL A 28 -8.85 4.16 -17.19
C VAL A 28 -9.02 2.68 -16.82
N VAL A 29 -9.45 1.85 -17.76
CA VAL A 29 -9.60 0.40 -17.53
C VAL A 29 -8.23 -0.29 -17.55
N LEU A 30 -7.33 0.17 -18.42
CA LEU A 30 -5.97 -0.36 -18.50
C LEU A 30 -5.15 -0.05 -17.24
N LEU A 31 -5.34 1.13 -16.63
CA LEU A 31 -4.63 1.52 -15.41
C LEU A 31 -5.13 0.78 -14.16
N ASN A 32 -6.43 0.45 -14.11
CA ASN A 32 -7.08 -0.22 -12.98
C ASN A 32 -7.18 -1.75 -13.20
N GLN A 33 -6.20 -2.33 -13.86
CA GLN A 33 -6.13 -3.78 -14.03
C GLN A 33 -6.05 -4.50 -12.68
N PRO A 34 -6.60 -5.73 -12.59
CA PRO A 34 -6.55 -6.51 -11.36
C PRO A 34 -5.10 -6.74 -10.93
N SER A 35 -4.86 -6.59 -9.63
CA SER A 35 -3.54 -6.83 -9.03
C SER A 35 -3.15 -8.31 -9.13
N SER A 36 -1.85 -8.58 -9.21
CA SER A 36 -1.31 -9.94 -9.15
C SER A 36 -1.66 -10.63 -7.83
N SER A 37 -1.82 -11.96 -7.85
CA SER A 37 -2.08 -12.78 -6.64
C SER A 37 -0.96 -12.71 -5.60
N GLU A 38 0.24 -12.26 -5.99
CA GLU A 38 1.37 -12.02 -5.10
C GLU A 38 1.18 -10.78 -4.21
N LEU A 39 0.32 -9.84 -4.60
CA LEU A 39 0.03 -8.63 -3.84
C LEU A 39 -0.89 -8.96 -2.65
N THR A 40 -0.28 -9.46 -1.57
CA THR A 40 -0.97 -9.72 -0.31
C THR A 40 -0.79 -8.55 0.66
N PRO A 41 -1.73 -8.33 1.61
CA PRO A 41 -1.58 -7.29 2.64
C PRO A 41 -0.28 -7.42 3.45
N VAL A 42 0.16 -8.66 3.69
CA VAL A 42 1.41 -8.93 4.42
C VAL A 42 2.63 -8.57 3.58
N ALA A 43 2.63 -8.89 2.28
CA ALA A 43 3.70 -8.51 1.37
C ALA A 43 3.80 -6.98 1.25
N LEU A 44 2.66 -6.29 1.12
CA LEU A 44 2.62 -4.82 1.05
C LEU A 44 3.16 -4.18 2.35
N LEU A 45 2.72 -4.67 3.51
CA LEU A 45 3.22 -4.17 4.80
C LEU A 45 4.73 -4.36 4.94
N ARG A 46 5.25 -5.52 4.54
CA ARG A 46 6.69 -5.80 4.57
C ARG A 46 7.46 -4.88 3.64
N ALA A 47 6.97 -4.67 2.42
CA ALA A 47 7.58 -3.77 1.45
C ALA A 47 7.65 -2.33 1.97
N ILE A 48 6.55 -1.80 2.52
CA ILE A 48 6.52 -0.43 3.08
C ILE A 48 7.54 -0.29 4.22
N ARG A 49 7.64 -1.28 5.11
CA ARG A 49 8.62 -1.26 6.22
C ARG A 49 10.06 -1.28 5.72
N ALA A 50 10.35 -2.10 4.71
CA ALA A 50 11.67 -2.18 4.10
C ALA A 50 12.07 -0.85 3.44
N GLU A 51 11.16 -0.24 2.67
CA GLU A 51 11.40 1.06 2.03
C GLU A 51 11.57 2.18 3.07
N VAL A 52 10.81 2.15 4.17
CA VAL A 52 10.97 3.15 5.23
C VAL A 52 12.31 3.00 5.96
N ALA A 53 12.74 1.77 6.22
CA ALA A 53 14.07 1.52 6.76
C ALA A 53 15.17 1.99 5.80
N ALA A 54 15.00 1.78 4.50
CA ALA A 54 15.96 2.23 3.48
C ALA A 54 16.03 3.76 3.36
N LEU A 55 14.90 4.47 3.41
CA LEU A 55 14.82 5.91 3.20
C LEU A 55 15.00 6.74 4.48
N PHE A 56 14.57 6.23 5.63
CA PHE A 56 14.49 6.96 6.90
C PHE A 56 15.23 6.28 8.07
N GLY A 57 15.85 5.12 7.84
CA GLY A 57 16.63 4.40 8.83
C GLY A 57 15.84 3.95 10.06
N ASP A 58 16.55 3.82 11.18
CA ASP A 58 15.99 3.27 12.42
C ASP A 58 14.93 4.19 13.03
N TYR A 59 15.08 5.52 12.89
CA TYR A 59 14.11 6.47 13.43
C TYR A 59 12.76 6.37 12.70
N GLY A 60 12.77 6.32 11.37
CA GLY A 60 11.54 6.14 10.59
C GLY A 60 10.88 4.79 10.87
N SER A 61 11.70 3.73 11.00
CA SER A 61 11.23 2.38 11.33
C SER A 61 10.56 2.35 12.71
N GLY A 62 11.19 2.94 13.72
CA GLY A 62 10.65 3.02 15.08
C GLY A 62 9.38 3.87 15.18
N ALA A 63 9.29 4.96 14.41
CA ALA A 63 8.11 5.81 14.36
C ALA A 63 6.87 5.07 13.81
N LEU A 64 7.04 4.15 12.87
CA LEU A 64 5.94 3.33 12.34
C LEU A 64 5.46 2.30 13.36
N ASP A 65 6.37 1.67 14.11
CA ASP A 65 6.01 0.62 15.07
C ASP A 65 5.34 1.15 16.34
N GLY A 66 5.64 2.39 16.74
CA GLY A 66 4.99 3.03 17.89
C GLY A 66 3.50 3.37 17.70
N GLY A 67 3.03 3.44 16.44
CA GLY A 67 1.69 3.95 16.09
C GLY A 67 0.58 2.91 15.89
N GLY A 68 0.80 1.64 16.24
CA GLY A 68 -0.23 0.59 16.06
C GLY A 68 -0.19 -0.14 14.72
N PHE A 69 0.82 0.13 13.87
CA PHE A 69 1.10 -0.60 12.63
C PHE A 69 1.53 -2.08 12.86
N SER A 70 1.58 -2.50 14.12
CA SER A 70 1.89 -3.86 14.59
C SER A 70 0.64 -4.72 14.87
N GLY A 71 -0.58 -4.17 14.82
CA GLY A 71 -1.77 -4.81 15.38
C GLY A 71 -2.77 -5.36 14.36
N LYS A 72 -2.71 -6.68 14.12
CA LYS A 72 -3.72 -7.55 13.43
C LYS A 72 -4.18 -7.07 12.05
N PRO A 73 -4.08 -7.90 10.98
CA PRO A 73 -4.70 -7.57 9.71
C PRO A 73 -6.21 -7.48 9.91
N ARG A 74 -6.74 -6.26 10.07
CA ARG A 74 -8.16 -6.03 9.82
C ARG A 74 -8.32 -6.20 8.32
N LEU A 75 -9.17 -7.14 7.93
CA LEU A 75 -9.57 -7.41 6.55
C LEU A 75 -9.90 -6.09 5.84
N LEU A 76 -8.91 -5.52 5.16
CA LEU A 76 -9.14 -4.59 4.09
C LEU A 76 -9.43 -5.49 2.90
N HIS A 77 -10.70 -5.59 2.55
CA HIS A 77 -11.08 -6.11 1.24
C HIS A 77 -10.49 -5.15 0.21
N ILE A 78 -9.35 -5.55 -0.35
CA ILE A 78 -8.81 -4.96 -1.57
C ILE A 78 -9.80 -5.41 -2.65
N ALA A 79 -10.70 -4.52 -3.02
CA ALA A 79 -11.65 -4.69 -4.12
C ALA A 79 -10.98 -4.23 -5.42
#